data_AF-A0A8X7WFN7-F1
#
_entry.id   AF-A0A8X7WFN7-F1
#
_cell.length_a   1.000
_cell.length_b   1.000
_cell.length_c   1.000
_cell.angle_alpha   90.00
_cell.angle_beta   90.00
_cell.angle_gamma   90.00
#
_symmetry.space_group_name_H-M   'P 1'
#
loop_
_entity.id
_entity.type
_entity.pdbx_description
1 polymer ?
#
loop_
_entity_poly.entity_id
_entity_poly.type
_entity_poly.pdbx_seq_one_letter_code
_entity_poly.pdbx_strand_id
1 'polypeptide(L)'
;MAARFMLRRSSQILRSVQRHPQIFESPPTILHSLTTASPDLSRLSSPTLLRSLSTLRRGPTRPKKIDIGAKARQMQNRRLWTYALTFSCIAGFVVIVLNQFQDQLVFYLTPSDAMEKFAANPTKNKFRLGGLVLEGSVAQPAASQEMEFVITDLITDILVRYKGSLPDLFREGHSVVVEGFIKPFSDEVRKEVSTKPVSGKARGLDCFFSATEVLAKHDEKYMPQEVAAAIEKNKKIIEANHASGEAAKVAS
;
A
#
# COMPACT_ATOMS: atom_id res chain seq x y z
N MET A 1 -36.78 -19.23 -41.06
CA MET A 1 -35.52 -19.67 -41.69
C MET A 1 -34.36 -19.20 -40.81
N ALA A 2 -34.17 -19.80 -39.64
CA ALA A 2 -33.25 -19.31 -38.60
C ALA A 2 -32.04 -20.25 -38.45
N ALA A 3 -30.85 -19.71 -38.71
CA ALA A 3 -29.60 -20.42 -38.86
C ALA A 3 -29.03 -20.92 -37.52
N ARG A 4 -28.65 -22.19 -37.50
CA ARG A 4 -27.88 -22.86 -36.44
C ARG A 4 -26.40 -22.54 -36.63
N PHE A 5 -25.80 -21.77 -35.73
CA PHE A 5 -24.34 -21.61 -35.67
C PHE A 5 -23.75 -22.63 -34.69
N MET A 6 -23.21 -23.71 -35.27
CA MET A 6 -22.32 -24.67 -34.61
C MET A 6 -20.90 -24.11 -34.68
N LEU A 7 -20.27 -23.83 -33.54
CA LEU A 7 -18.84 -23.57 -33.46
C LEU A 7 -18.17 -24.55 -32.51
N ARG A 8 -17.56 -25.53 -33.18
CA ARG A 8 -16.62 -26.55 -32.70
C ARG A 8 -15.29 -25.86 -32.41
N ARG A 9 -14.74 -25.99 -31.21
CA ARG A 9 -13.29 -25.79 -30.98
C ARG A 9 -12.71 -26.95 -30.17
N SER A 10 -12.12 -27.85 -30.94
CA SER A 10 -11.12 -28.83 -30.52
C SER A 10 -9.76 -28.14 -30.40
N SER A 11 -9.05 -28.37 -29.30
CA SER A 11 -7.59 -28.20 -29.27
C SER A 11 -7.00 -29.15 -28.23
N GLN A 12 -6.54 -30.30 -28.73
CA GLN A 12 -5.54 -31.13 -28.07
C GLN A 12 -4.17 -30.51 -28.35
N ILE A 13 -3.34 -30.32 -27.32
CA ILE A 13 -1.89 -30.14 -27.48
C ILE A 13 -1.20 -31.06 -26.48
N LEU A 14 -0.62 -32.13 -27.01
CA LEU A 14 0.40 -32.97 -26.40
C LEU A 14 1.79 -32.42 -26.79
N ARG A 15 2.73 -32.43 -25.85
CA ARG A 15 4.21 -32.55 -26.01
C ARG A 15 4.82 -32.50 -24.60
N SER A 16 5.19 -33.59 -23.93
CA SER A 16 6.30 -34.53 -24.13
C SER A 16 7.71 -33.92 -23.96
N VAL A 17 8.31 -34.26 -22.80
CA VAL A 17 9.72 -34.64 -22.57
C VAL A 17 10.80 -33.56 -22.61
N GLN A 18 11.44 -33.34 -21.45
CA GLN A 18 12.90 -33.28 -21.34
C GLN A 18 13.34 -33.86 -19.99
N ARG A 19 14.10 -34.96 -20.02
CA ARG A 19 14.84 -35.55 -18.89
C ARG A 19 16.23 -34.91 -18.81
N HIS A 20 16.81 -34.81 -17.61
CA HIS A 20 18.24 -35.05 -17.38
C HIS A 20 18.52 -35.30 -15.87
N PRO A 21 19.70 -35.82 -15.46
CA PRO A 21 19.79 -37.03 -14.66
C PRO A 21 20.51 -36.89 -13.29
N GLN A 22 20.23 -37.88 -12.43
CA GLN A 22 21.08 -38.60 -11.46
C GLN A 22 22.33 -37.93 -10.85
N ILE A 23 22.36 -37.81 -9.52
CA ILE A 23 23.48 -38.21 -8.62
C ILE A 23 22.82 -38.73 -7.33
N PHE A 24 22.72 -40.04 -7.12
CA PHE A 24 23.68 -40.92 -6.43
C PHE A 24 23.78 -40.67 -4.91
N GLU A 25 23.04 -41.45 -4.12
CA GLU A 25 23.54 -42.02 -2.87
C GLU A 25 22.70 -43.25 -2.50
N SER A 26 23.40 -44.33 -2.16
CA SER A 26 22.86 -45.66 -1.90
C SER A 26 23.33 -46.14 -0.51
N PRO A 27 22.76 -47.23 0.02
CA PRO A 27 22.46 -47.43 1.44
C PRO A 27 23.62 -48.07 2.21
N PRO A 28 23.40 -48.40 3.50
CA PRO A 28 23.78 -49.74 3.92
C PRO A 28 22.65 -50.52 4.59
N THR A 29 22.68 -51.81 4.27
CA THR A 29 22.00 -52.95 4.89
C THR A 29 22.88 -53.49 6.02
N ILE A 30 22.29 -54.39 6.84
CA ILE A 30 22.88 -55.40 7.76
C ILE A 30 22.48 -55.07 9.21
N LEU A 31 21.42 -55.69 9.75
CA LEU A 31 21.31 -57.04 10.37
C LEU A 31 22.07 -57.19 11.70
N HIS A 32 21.52 -58.09 12.53
CA HIS A 32 21.97 -58.63 13.83
C HIS A 32 21.16 -58.08 15.04
N SER A 33 20.14 -58.82 15.54
CA SER A 33 20.20 -59.99 16.46
C SER A 33 20.45 -59.51 17.90
N LEU A 34 19.78 -59.86 18.99
CA LEU A 34 19.06 -61.05 19.47
C LEU A 34 18.34 -60.61 20.78
N THR A 35 17.16 -61.17 21.10
CA THR A 35 16.94 -62.08 22.26
C THR A 35 17.14 -61.42 23.65
N THR A 36 16.19 -61.40 24.57
CA THR A 36 15.58 -62.53 25.32
C THR A 36 14.16 -62.13 25.76
N ALA A 37 13.12 -62.91 25.49
CA ALA A 37 12.68 -64.08 26.28
C ALA A 37 12.26 -63.64 27.71
N SER A 38 11.07 -63.93 28.23
CA SER A 38 10.35 -65.22 28.21
C SER A 38 8.98 -65.05 28.94
N PRO A 39 8.21 -66.11 29.27
CA PRO A 39 6.85 -66.36 28.76
C PRO A 39 5.85 -66.46 29.94
N ASP A 40 4.55 -66.67 29.76
CA ASP A 40 3.91 -67.99 29.66
C ASP A 40 2.42 -67.75 29.37
N LEU A 41 1.83 -68.29 28.30
CA LEU A 41 1.49 -69.70 28.07
C LEU A 41 0.54 -70.26 29.12
N SER A 42 -0.75 -70.18 28.83
CA SER A 42 -1.71 -71.29 28.89
C SER A 42 -3.12 -70.70 28.78
N ARG A 43 -4.08 -71.25 28.04
CA ARG A 43 -4.17 -72.53 27.36
C ARG A 43 -5.48 -72.50 26.56
N LEU A 44 -5.43 -73.21 25.44
CA LEU A 44 -6.53 -74.05 24.92
C LEU A 44 -7.81 -73.32 24.46
N SER A 45 -8.00 -73.25 23.14
CA SER A 45 -8.75 -74.33 22.48
C SER A 45 -8.79 -74.12 20.97
N SER A 46 -8.20 -75.08 20.28
CA SER A 46 -8.27 -75.39 18.85
C SER A 46 -9.70 -75.83 18.44
N PRO A 47 -9.96 -76.23 17.17
CA PRO A 47 -9.32 -75.86 15.90
C PRO A 47 -10.34 -75.66 14.75
N THR A 48 -9.80 -75.58 13.53
CA THR A 48 -10.37 -76.07 12.25
C THR A 48 -11.41 -75.23 11.48
N LEU A 49 -10.87 -74.65 10.39
CA LEU A 49 -11.28 -74.88 9.00
C LEU A 49 -12.59 -74.28 8.45
N LEU A 50 -12.47 -73.85 7.19
CA LEU A 50 -13.49 -73.58 6.17
C LEU A 50 -14.05 -72.15 6.09
N ARG A 51 -13.47 -71.40 5.13
CA ARG A 51 -14.15 -70.90 3.93
C ARG A 51 -15.66 -70.65 4.13
N SER A 52 -16.03 -69.37 4.32
CA SER A 52 -17.31 -68.92 3.80
C SER A 52 -17.10 -67.66 2.95
N LEU A 53 -17.29 -67.86 1.64
CA LEU A 53 -17.62 -66.80 0.71
C LEU A 53 -18.93 -66.20 1.23
N SER A 54 -18.84 -65.15 2.04
CA SER A 54 -20.01 -64.37 2.45
C SER A 54 -20.45 -63.53 1.27
N THR A 55 -21.13 -64.16 0.31
CA THR A 55 -22.11 -63.47 -0.52
C THR A 55 -23.23 -63.05 0.42
N LEU A 56 -23.00 -61.96 1.16
CA LEU A 56 -24.07 -61.19 1.77
C LEU A 56 -25.00 -60.85 0.62
N ARG A 57 -26.12 -61.58 0.61
CA ARG A 57 -27.24 -61.42 -0.29
C ARG A 57 -27.66 -59.96 -0.17
N ARG A 58 -27.12 -59.10 -1.04
CA ARG A 58 -27.60 -57.74 -1.26
C ARG A 58 -29.05 -57.91 -1.66
N GLY A 59 -29.95 -57.77 -0.68
CA GLY A 59 -31.38 -57.70 -0.95
C GLY A 59 -31.60 -56.60 -1.99
N PRO A 60 -32.58 -56.74 -2.89
CA PRO A 60 -32.88 -55.71 -3.86
C PRO A 60 -33.19 -54.42 -3.10
N THR A 61 -32.26 -53.47 -3.12
CA THR A 61 -32.46 -52.18 -2.48
C THR A 61 -33.53 -51.47 -3.30
N ARG A 62 -34.67 -51.20 -2.66
CA ARG A 62 -35.77 -50.43 -3.27
C ARG A 62 -35.16 -49.17 -3.90
N PRO A 63 -35.32 -48.94 -5.22
CA PRO A 63 -34.71 -47.79 -5.86
C PRO A 63 -35.27 -46.53 -5.19
N LYS A 64 -34.38 -45.74 -4.58
CA LYS A 64 -34.75 -44.46 -3.97
C LYS A 64 -35.37 -43.61 -5.08
N LYS A 65 -36.65 -43.24 -4.94
CA LYS A 65 -37.35 -42.38 -5.90
C LYS A 65 -36.55 -41.08 -6.01
N ILE A 66 -35.91 -40.89 -7.16
CA ILE A 66 -35.10 -39.71 -7.43
C ILE A 66 -36.09 -38.59 -7.71
N ASP A 67 -36.22 -37.64 -6.78
CA ASP A 67 -37.00 -36.44 -7.05
C ASP A 67 -36.21 -35.56 -8.02
N ILE A 68 -36.52 -35.71 -9.31
CA ILE A 68 -35.90 -34.98 -10.43
C ILE A 68 -36.03 -33.48 -10.20
N GLY A 69 -37.16 -33.02 -9.63
CA GLY A 69 -37.39 -31.62 -9.26
C GLY A 69 -36.46 -31.11 -8.16
N ALA A 70 -36.13 -31.93 -7.16
CA ALA A 70 -35.19 -31.56 -6.10
C ALA A 70 -33.76 -31.44 -6.65
N LYS A 71 -33.35 -32.37 -7.53
CA LYS A 71 -32.05 -32.31 -8.22
C LYS A 71 -31.94 -31.12 -9.18
N ALA A 72 -33.02 -30.77 -9.90
CA ALA A 72 -33.03 -29.62 -10.80
C ALA A 72 -32.81 -28.29 -10.06
N ARG A 73 -33.53 -28.08 -8.93
CA ARG A 73 -33.33 -26.91 -8.05
C ARG A 73 -31.93 -26.88 -7.45
N GLN A 74 -31.37 -28.04 -7.09
CA GLN A 74 -30.00 -28.14 -6.57
C GLN A 74 -28.94 -27.73 -7.59
N MET A 75 -29.11 -28.08 -8.88
CA MET A 75 -28.17 -27.65 -9.93
C MET A 75 -28.26 -26.14 -10.21
N GLN A 76 -29.47 -25.57 -10.16
CA GLN A 76 -29.67 -24.13 -10.32
C GLN A 76 -29.03 -23.33 -9.18
N ASN A 77 -29.24 -23.74 -7.92
CA ASN A 77 -28.64 -23.07 -6.76
C ASN A 77 -27.11 -23.19 -6.77
N ARG A 78 -26.54 -24.35 -7.14
CA ARG A 78 -25.07 -24.50 -7.25
C ARG A 78 -24.45 -23.54 -8.25
N ARG A 79 -25.10 -23.33 -9.41
CA ARG A 79 -24.65 -22.35 -10.42
C ARG A 79 -24.78 -20.91 -9.91
N LEU A 80 -25.87 -20.60 -9.21
CA LEU A 80 -26.05 -19.28 -8.60
C LEU A 80 -24.96 -18.99 -7.56
N TRP A 81 -24.65 -19.96 -6.69
CA TRP A 81 -23.58 -19.83 -5.69
C TRP A 81 -22.20 -19.69 -6.32
N THR A 82 -21.90 -20.41 -7.42
CA THR A 82 -20.64 -20.20 -8.14
C THR A 82 -20.54 -18.80 -8.71
N TYR A 83 -21.62 -18.27 -9.30
CA TYR A 83 -21.60 -16.91 -9.84
C TYR A 83 -21.49 -15.86 -8.74
N ALA A 84 -22.24 -16.02 -7.64
CA ALA A 84 -22.16 -15.13 -6.48
C ALA A 84 -20.74 -15.11 -5.89
N LEU A 85 -20.09 -16.28 -5.76
CA LEU A 85 -18.71 -16.36 -5.30
C LEU A 85 -17.75 -15.65 -6.25
N THR A 86 -17.85 -15.89 -7.56
CA THR A 86 -16.97 -15.23 -8.54
C THR A 86 -17.17 -13.72 -8.56
N PHE A 87 -18.42 -13.25 -8.49
CA PHE A 87 -18.73 -11.82 -8.45
C PHE A 87 -18.21 -11.17 -7.17
N SER A 88 -18.35 -11.85 -6.03
CA SER A 88 -17.80 -11.41 -4.74
C SER A 88 -16.27 -11.29 -4.79
N CYS A 89 -15.58 -12.28 -5.37
CA CYS A 89 -14.12 -12.21 -5.54
C CYS A 89 -13.69 -11.02 -6.42
N ILE A 90 -14.38 -10.79 -7.55
CA ILE A 90 -14.07 -9.66 -8.44
C ILE A 90 -14.35 -8.33 -7.74
N ALA A 91 -15.50 -8.20 -7.07
CA ALA A 91 -15.85 -7.00 -6.32
C ALA A 91 -14.83 -6.71 -5.21
N GLY A 92 -14.44 -7.74 -4.44
CA GLY A 92 -13.40 -7.62 -3.43
C GLY A 92 -12.05 -7.19 -4.00
N PHE A 93 -11.63 -7.76 -5.14
CA PHE A 93 -10.39 -7.35 -5.82
C PHE A 93 -10.42 -5.88 -6.24
N VAL A 94 -11.53 -5.41 -6.84
CA VAL A 94 -11.68 -4.00 -7.22
C VAL A 94 -11.60 -3.09 -6.01
N VAL A 95 -12.25 -3.44 -4.89
CA VAL A 95 -12.18 -2.65 -3.64
C VAL A 95 -10.75 -2.58 -3.11
N ILE A 96 -10.01 -3.69 -3.10
CA ILE A 96 -8.62 -3.72 -2.64
C ILE A 96 -7.73 -2.86 -3.55
N VAL A 97 -7.87 -2.98 -4.87
CA VAL A 97 -7.09 -2.20 -5.83
C VAL A 97 -7.39 -0.70 -5.70
N LEU A 98 -8.66 -0.31 -5.57
CA LEU A 98 -9.05 1.08 -5.40
C LEU A 98 -8.50 1.67 -4.09
N ASN A 99 -8.51 0.89 -3.00
CA ASN A 99 -7.93 1.32 -1.73
C ASN A 99 -6.40 1.49 -1.85
N GLN A 100 -5.71 0.51 -2.42
CA GLN A 100 -4.25 0.57 -2.61
C GLN A 100 -3.80 1.69 -3.55
N PHE A 101 -4.61 2.03 -4.55
CA PHE A 101 -4.30 3.11 -5.49
C PHE A 101 -4.34 4.49 -4.81
N GLN A 102 -5.27 4.70 -3.87
CA GLN A 102 -5.36 5.98 -3.14
C GLN A 102 -4.10 6.27 -2.30
N ASP A 103 -3.41 5.24 -1.82
CA ASP A 103 -2.18 5.36 -1.04
C ASP A 103 -0.95 5.71 -1.89
N GLN A 104 -1.00 5.50 -3.22
CA GLN A 104 0.13 5.76 -4.13
C GLN A 104 0.07 7.13 -4.83
N LEU A 105 -1.01 7.89 -4.67
CA LEU A 105 -1.15 9.20 -5.30
C LEU A 105 -0.34 10.26 -4.53
N VAL A 106 0.72 10.77 -5.16
CA VAL A 106 1.53 11.85 -4.60
C VAL A 106 1.10 13.17 -5.25
N PHE A 107 0.32 13.96 -4.51
CA PHE A 107 -0.16 15.28 -4.94
C PHE A 107 0.89 16.36 -4.70
N TYR A 108 0.91 17.38 -5.56
CA TYR A 108 1.68 18.59 -5.34
C TYR A 108 0.82 19.63 -4.65
N LEU A 109 1.28 20.15 -3.51
CA LEU A 109 0.57 21.14 -2.71
C LEU A 109 1.49 22.29 -2.38
N THR A 110 0.93 23.49 -2.26
CA THR A 110 1.61 24.63 -1.64
C THR A 110 1.48 24.57 -0.11
N PRO A 111 2.34 25.29 0.63
CA PRO A 111 2.16 25.53 2.06
C PRO A 111 0.74 25.94 2.46
N SER A 112 0.11 26.89 1.77
CA SER A 112 -1.26 27.31 2.12
C SER A 112 -2.28 26.18 1.89
N ASP A 113 -2.22 25.50 0.75
CA ASP A 113 -3.14 24.40 0.44
C ASP A 113 -2.95 23.21 1.39
N ALA A 114 -1.72 22.94 1.80
CA ALA A 114 -1.39 21.86 2.74
C ALA A 114 -2.01 22.11 4.12
N MET A 115 -2.02 23.36 4.60
CA MET A 115 -2.66 23.73 5.85
C MET A 115 -4.19 23.54 5.79
N GLU A 116 -4.82 23.98 4.72
CA GLU A 116 -6.27 23.82 4.53
C GLU A 116 -6.67 22.35 4.44
N LYS A 117 -5.93 21.55 3.67
CA LYS A 117 -6.19 20.12 3.52
C LYS A 117 -5.98 19.37 4.82
N PHE A 118 -4.97 19.75 5.61
CA PHE A 118 -4.75 19.18 6.93
C PHE A 118 -5.90 19.51 7.90
N ALA A 119 -6.41 20.74 7.87
CA ALA A 119 -7.56 21.16 8.68
C ALA A 119 -8.85 20.40 8.28
N ALA A 120 -9.06 20.18 6.99
CA ALA A 120 -10.22 19.44 6.49
C ALA A 120 -10.13 17.93 6.80
N ASN A 121 -8.97 17.33 6.58
CA ASN A 121 -8.74 15.91 6.82
C ASN A 121 -7.27 15.66 7.22
N PRO A 122 -6.99 15.16 8.44
CA PRO A 122 -5.66 14.70 8.83
C PRO A 122 -5.35 13.38 8.12
N THR A 123 -5.01 13.48 6.83
CA THR A 123 -4.65 12.34 6.00
C THR A 123 -3.22 11.89 6.31
N LYS A 124 -3.00 10.57 6.29
CA LYS A 124 -1.67 9.95 6.50
C LYS A 124 -0.90 9.77 5.19
N ASN A 125 -1.39 10.33 4.08
CA ASN A 125 -0.79 10.08 2.77
C ASN A 125 0.44 10.96 2.60
N LYS A 126 1.43 10.46 1.86
CA LYS A 126 2.57 11.26 1.45
C LYS A 126 2.11 12.26 0.41
N PHE A 127 2.59 13.49 0.50
CA PHE A 127 2.40 14.48 -0.55
C PHE A 127 3.69 15.24 -0.79
N ARG A 128 3.75 15.91 -1.94
CA ARG A 128 4.85 16.77 -2.36
C ARG A 128 4.49 18.21 -2.05
N LEU A 129 5.17 18.77 -1.07
CA LEU A 129 5.07 20.18 -0.72
C LEU A 129 6.03 20.97 -1.61
N GLY A 130 5.50 21.84 -2.47
CA GLY A 130 6.28 22.72 -3.33
C GLY A 130 6.20 24.17 -2.87
N GLY A 131 7.33 24.86 -2.84
CA GLY A 131 7.40 26.27 -2.48
C GLY A 131 8.81 26.83 -2.57
N LEU A 132 8.98 28.04 -2.06
CA LEU A 132 10.26 28.74 -1.98
C LEU A 132 10.89 28.49 -0.62
N VAL A 133 12.21 28.28 -0.58
CA VAL A 133 12.94 28.20 0.69
C VAL A 133 13.12 29.61 1.24
N LEU A 134 12.69 29.85 2.47
CA LEU A 134 12.83 31.17 3.10
C LEU A 134 14.31 31.48 3.41
N GLU A 135 14.71 32.73 3.21
CA GLU A 135 16.08 33.20 3.45
C GLU A 135 16.47 33.19 4.95
N GLY A 136 17.69 32.73 5.21
CA GLY A 136 18.24 32.47 6.54
C GLY A 136 17.40 31.50 7.38
N SER A 137 16.60 30.63 6.75
CA SER A 137 15.77 29.65 7.47
C SER A 137 16.45 28.29 7.62
N VAL A 138 17.54 28.05 6.88
CA VAL A 138 18.20 26.76 6.86
C VAL A 138 19.11 26.64 8.08
N ALA A 139 18.82 25.69 8.96
CA ALA A 139 19.65 25.39 10.11
C ALA A 139 19.88 23.89 10.26
N GLN A 140 21.08 23.56 10.71
CA GLN A 140 21.47 22.22 11.14
C GLN A 140 21.75 22.27 12.65
N PRO A 141 20.89 21.72 13.51
CA PRO A 141 21.16 21.63 14.94
C PRO A 141 22.40 20.78 15.20
N ALA A 142 23.34 21.25 16.02
CA ALA A 142 24.56 20.51 16.33
C ALA A 142 24.32 19.15 17.03
N ALA A 143 23.14 18.96 17.62
CA ALA A 143 22.77 17.76 18.36
C ALA A 143 22.21 16.63 17.48
N SER A 144 21.76 16.91 16.24
CA SER A 144 21.14 15.91 15.37
C SER A 144 21.51 16.09 13.91
N GLN A 145 21.47 15.01 13.12
CA GLN A 145 21.68 15.05 11.68
C GLN A 145 20.41 15.49 10.92
N GLU A 146 19.53 16.25 11.58
CA GLU A 146 18.28 16.72 11.00
C GLU A 146 18.47 18.14 10.47
N MET A 147 18.03 18.38 9.24
CA MET A 147 18.02 19.71 8.65
C MET A 147 16.64 20.32 8.86
N GLU A 148 16.61 21.56 9.33
CA GLU A 148 15.40 22.34 9.51
C GLU A 148 15.44 23.53 8.57
N PHE A 149 14.36 23.75 7.82
CA PHE A 149 14.21 24.90 6.95
C PHE A 149 12.74 25.24 6.78
N VAL A 150 12.44 26.46 6.33
CA VAL A 150 11.06 26.92 6.16
C VAL A 150 10.75 27.04 4.67
N ILE A 151 9.63 26.45 4.24
CA ILE A 151 9.10 26.61 2.89
C ILE A 151 7.92 27.58 2.93
N THR A 152 7.91 28.53 2.00
CA THR A 152 6.88 29.56 1.86
C THR A 152 6.29 29.56 0.44
N ASP A 153 5.01 29.91 0.34
CA ASP A 153 4.36 30.30 -0.92
C ASP A 153 4.09 31.81 -0.99
N LEU A 154 4.81 32.60 -0.19
CA LEU A 154 4.66 34.05 0.03
C LEU A 154 3.50 34.43 0.97
N ILE A 155 2.55 33.53 1.26
CA ILE A 155 1.45 33.78 2.19
C ILE A 155 1.67 33.02 3.49
N THR A 156 1.87 31.70 3.38
CA THR A 156 1.97 30.77 4.50
C THR A 156 3.34 30.11 4.51
N ASP A 157 3.88 29.94 5.72
CA ASP A 157 5.21 29.38 5.93
C ASP A 157 5.11 28.11 6.77
N ILE A 158 5.68 27.01 6.31
CA ILE A 158 5.69 25.72 7.00
C ILE A 158 7.12 25.32 7.37
N LEU A 159 7.31 24.90 8.62
CA LEU A 159 8.56 24.31 9.08
C LEU A 159 8.72 22.90 8.51
N VAL A 160 9.83 22.66 7.82
CA VAL A 160 10.21 21.36 7.28
C VAL A 160 11.37 20.78 8.08
N ARG A 161 11.22 19.52 8.49
CA ARG A 161 12.27 18.71 9.12
C ARG A 161 12.66 17.57 8.20
N TYR A 162 13.92 17.54 7.78
CA TYR A 162 14.45 16.53 6.88
C TYR A 162 15.58 15.75 7.55
N LYS A 163 15.54 14.42 7.44
CA LYS A 163 16.62 13.56 7.93
C LYS A 163 17.57 13.23 6.79
N GLY A 164 18.77 13.80 6.81
CA GLY A 164 19.80 13.54 5.80
C GLY A 164 20.47 14.82 5.30
N SER A 165 21.31 14.66 4.29
CA SER A 165 22.03 15.76 3.66
C SER A 165 21.17 16.41 2.57
N LEU A 166 21.12 17.74 2.55
CA LEU A 166 20.44 18.48 1.49
C LEU A 166 21.20 18.32 0.16
N PRO A 167 20.50 18.25 -0.99
CA PRO A 167 21.13 18.25 -2.29
C PRO A 167 22.01 19.49 -2.50
N ASP A 168 23.06 19.39 -3.33
CA ASP A 168 23.95 20.54 -3.58
C ASP A 168 23.23 21.72 -4.26
N LEU A 169 22.20 21.44 -5.05
CA LEU A 169 21.35 22.47 -5.69
C LEU A 169 20.38 23.14 -4.71
N PHE A 170 20.35 22.74 -3.44
CA PHE A 170 19.49 23.38 -2.46
C PHE A 170 20.09 24.73 -2.04
N ARG A 171 19.32 25.80 -2.24
CA ARG A 171 19.69 27.17 -1.88
C ARG A 171 18.46 27.90 -1.35
N GLU A 172 18.69 28.85 -0.45
CA GLU A 172 17.66 29.76 0.03
C GLU A 172 17.14 30.65 -1.12
N GLY A 173 15.90 31.10 -1.04
CA GLY A 173 15.23 31.90 -2.07
C GLY A 173 14.81 31.13 -3.33
N HIS A 174 15.17 29.85 -3.45
CA HIS A 174 14.88 29.04 -4.64
C HIS A 174 13.68 28.12 -4.41
N SER A 175 13.07 27.69 -5.52
CA SER A 175 12.00 26.69 -5.50
C SER A 175 12.54 25.31 -5.12
N VAL A 176 11.81 24.66 -4.22
CA VAL A 176 12.09 23.30 -3.77
C VAL A 176 10.78 22.51 -3.72
N VAL A 177 10.89 21.22 -4.00
CA VAL A 177 9.80 20.28 -3.76
C VAL A 177 10.26 19.28 -2.73
N VAL A 178 9.44 19.05 -1.71
CA VAL A 178 9.76 18.14 -0.62
C VAL A 178 8.66 17.10 -0.48
N GLU A 179 9.05 15.83 -0.44
CA GLU A 179 8.11 14.73 -0.25
C GLU A 179 8.11 14.29 1.22
N GLY A 180 6.92 14.12 1.80
CA GLY A 180 6.81 13.76 3.21
C GLY A 180 5.38 13.74 3.74
N PHE A 181 5.29 13.87 5.06
CA PHE A 181 4.02 13.87 5.80
C PHE A 181 3.92 15.09 6.70
N ILE A 182 2.72 15.65 6.80
CA ILE A 182 2.41 16.66 7.79
C ILE A 182 2.17 16.01 9.16
N LYS A 183 2.76 16.56 10.21
CA LYS A 183 2.61 16.09 11.59
C LYS A 183 2.18 17.25 12.47
N PRO A 184 1.19 17.07 13.35
CA PRO A 184 0.86 18.08 14.34
C PRO A 184 2.05 18.27 15.30
N PHE A 185 2.24 19.51 15.78
CA PHE A 185 3.17 19.75 16.86
C PHE A 185 2.64 19.11 18.15
N SER A 186 3.27 18.03 18.62
CA SER A 186 3.09 17.57 20.00
C SER A 186 3.80 18.53 20.97
N ASP A 187 3.31 18.64 22.20
CA ASP A 187 3.78 19.62 23.18
C ASP A 187 5.27 19.49 23.54
N GLU A 188 5.86 18.31 23.34
CA GLU A 188 7.30 18.05 23.49
C GLU A 188 8.11 18.78 22.41
N VAL A 189 7.64 18.76 21.17
CA VAL A 189 8.30 19.41 20.03
C VAL A 189 8.18 20.92 20.17
N ARG A 190 7.08 21.47 20.69
CA ARG A 190 6.93 22.92 20.93
C ARG A 190 8.04 23.49 21.82
N LYS A 191 8.50 22.72 22.82
CA LYS A 191 9.58 23.14 23.73
C LYS A 191 10.95 23.11 23.07
N GLU A 192 11.20 22.15 22.19
CA GLU A 192 12.43 22.05 21.39
C GLU A 192 12.46 23.02 20.20
N VAL A 193 11.29 23.41 19.70
CA VAL A 193 11.12 24.30 18.55
C VAL A 193 11.21 25.75 19.01
N SER A 194 10.61 26.11 20.14
CA SER A 194 10.67 27.47 20.70
C SER A 194 12.09 27.93 21.08
N THR A 195 13.04 27.01 21.28
CA THR A 195 14.45 27.36 21.56
C THR A 195 15.28 27.58 20.30
N LYS A 196 14.76 27.22 19.12
CA LYS A 196 15.47 27.32 17.85
C LYS A 196 15.03 28.57 17.07
N PRO A 197 15.97 29.30 16.43
CA PRO A 197 15.66 30.54 15.72
C PRO A 197 14.78 30.33 14.47
N VAL A 198 14.76 29.11 13.91
CA VAL A 198 14.09 28.81 12.64
C VAL A 198 12.57 28.78 12.77
N SER A 199 12.05 28.34 13.92
CA SER A 199 10.61 28.18 14.09
C SER A 199 9.86 29.49 14.19
N GLY A 200 10.51 30.55 14.71
CA GLY A 200 9.92 31.88 14.79
C GLY A 200 9.63 32.50 13.43
N LYS A 201 10.20 31.96 12.35
CA LYS A 201 9.95 32.38 10.98
C LYS A 201 8.77 31.67 10.32
N ALA A 202 8.28 30.56 10.89
CA ALA A 202 7.15 29.83 10.34
C ALA A 202 5.81 30.40 10.86
N ARG A 203 5.01 30.98 9.97
CA ARG A 203 3.64 31.46 10.26
C ARG A 203 2.63 30.32 10.46
N GLY A 204 2.94 29.09 10.05
CA GLY A 204 2.14 27.89 10.32
C GLY A 204 2.35 27.39 11.75
N LEU A 205 1.39 27.64 12.63
CA LEU A 205 1.58 27.51 14.09
C LEU A 205 1.33 26.10 14.66
N ASP A 206 0.69 25.19 13.91
CA ASP A 206 0.11 23.97 14.50
C ASP A 206 0.67 22.64 13.99
N CYS A 207 1.48 22.67 12.92
CA CYS A 207 2.08 21.47 12.35
C CYS A 207 3.44 21.73 11.71
N PHE A 208 4.25 20.68 11.65
CA PHE A 208 5.49 20.65 10.88
C PHE A 208 5.43 19.58 9.80
N PHE A 209 6.22 19.76 8.76
CA PHE A 209 6.34 18.79 7.68
C PHE A 209 7.56 17.89 7.90
N SER A 210 7.30 16.60 8.09
CA SER A 210 8.33 15.56 8.22
C SER A 210 8.71 15.07 6.82
N ALA A 211 9.78 15.63 6.27
CA ALA A 211 10.30 15.33 4.96
C ALA A 211 11.07 14.00 4.92
N THR A 212 10.82 13.23 3.87
CA THR A 212 11.56 12.00 3.53
C THR A 212 12.52 12.22 2.38
N GLU A 213 12.19 13.12 1.44
CA GLU A 213 13.03 13.43 0.28
C GLU A 213 12.95 14.93 -0.05
N VAL A 214 14.08 15.52 -0.43
CA VAL A 214 14.18 16.92 -0.87
C VAL A 214 14.64 16.94 -2.32
N LEU A 215 13.80 17.50 -3.20
CA LEU A 215 14.06 17.66 -4.61
C LEU A 215 14.37 19.14 -4.88
N ALA A 216 15.65 19.45 -5.05
CA ALA A 216 16.12 20.77 -5.46
C ALA A 216 16.54 20.71 -6.93
N LYS A 217 15.71 21.26 -7.82
CA LYS A 217 16.06 21.49 -9.22
C LYS A 217 15.78 22.96 -9.53
N HIS A 218 16.83 23.72 -9.84
CA HIS A 218 16.75 25.15 -10.17
C HIS A 218 15.98 25.46 -11.46
N ASP A 219 15.54 24.45 -12.21
CA ASP A 219 14.77 24.68 -13.43
C ASP A 219 13.32 24.98 -13.06
N GLU A 220 12.88 26.22 -13.35
CA GLU A 220 11.47 26.64 -13.34
C GLU A 220 10.57 25.66 -14.14
N LYS A 221 11.16 24.92 -15.09
CA LYS A 221 10.53 23.85 -15.86
C LYS A 221 10.11 22.62 -15.03
N TYR A 222 10.66 22.43 -13.83
CA TYR A 222 10.40 21.25 -12.97
C TYR A 222 9.44 21.54 -11.81
N MET A 223 9.07 22.80 -11.57
CA MET A 223 8.01 23.11 -10.61
C MET A 223 6.66 22.67 -11.22
N PRO A 224 5.86 21.86 -10.51
CA PRO A 224 4.53 21.50 -10.99
C PRO A 224 3.71 22.75 -11.28
N GLN A 225 2.98 22.73 -12.40
CA GLN A 225 2.17 23.87 -12.84
C GLN A 225 1.19 24.36 -11.76
N GLU A 226 0.68 23.44 -10.93
CA GLU A 226 -0.21 23.74 -9.81
C GLU A 226 0.46 24.64 -8.76
N VAL A 227 1.69 24.29 -8.36
CA VAL A 227 2.49 25.05 -7.38
C VAL A 227 2.95 26.37 -7.97
N ALA A 228 3.42 26.38 -9.23
CA ALA A 228 3.86 27.59 -9.90
C ALA A 228 2.73 28.62 -10.05
N ALA A 229 1.56 28.17 -10.51
CA ALA A 229 0.39 29.03 -10.63
C ALA A 229 -0.07 29.60 -9.28
N ALA A 230 0.04 28.82 -8.19
CA ALA A 230 -0.30 29.30 -6.86
C ALA A 230 0.67 30.39 -6.36
N ILE A 231 1.98 30.21 -6.55
CA ILE A 231 2.98 31.22 -6.17
C ILE A 231 2.81 32.50 -7.00
N GLU A 232 2.56 32.40 -8.31
CA GLU A 232 2.29 33.58 -9.15
C GLU A 232 1.03 34.34 -8.71
N LYS A 233 -0.03 33.63 -8.34
CA LYS A 233 -1.26 34.24 -7.80
C LYS A 233 -0.96 34.98 -6.50
N ASN A 234 -0.23 34.34 -5.58
CA ASN A 234 0.15 34.93 -4.30
C ASN A 234 1.01 36.18 -4.47
N LYS A 235 1.97 36.15 -5.40
CA LYS A 235 2.79 37.31 -5.76
C LYS A 235 1.93 38.49 -6.26
N LYS A 236 0.98 38.24 -7.17
CA LYS A 236 0.06 39.28 -7.68
C LYS A 236 -0.80 39.88 -6.57
N ILE A 237 -1.27 39.07 -5.61
CA ILE A 237 -2.06 39.54 -4.46
C ILE A 237 -1.22 40.48 -3.59
N ILE A 238 0.04 40.12 -3.32
CA ILE A 238 0.96 40.94 -2.53
C ILE A 238 1.26 42.26 -3.25
N GLU A 239 1.56 42.23 -4.55
CA GLU A 239 1.79 43.43 -5.37
C GLU A 239 0.57 44.37 -5.37
N ALA A 240 -0.64 43.83 -5.49
CA ALA A 240 -1.87 44.61 -5.43
C ALA A 240 -2.10 45.23 -4.03
N ASN A 241 -1.80 44.51 -2.96
CA ASN A 241 -1.86 45.01 -1.59
C ASN A 241 -0.84 46.13 -1.34
N HIS A 242 0.37 46.01 -1.91
CA HIS A 242 1.38 47.07 -1.84
C HIS A 242 0.94 48.33 -2.61
N ALA A 243 0.42 48.18 -3.83
CA ALA A 243 -0.05 49.30 -4.65
C ALA A 243 -1.22 50.06 -4.01
N SER A 244 -2.18 49.35 -3.40
CA SER A 244 -3.31 49.96 -2.69
C SER A 244 -2.90 50.65 -1.38
N GLY A 245 -1.97 50.05 -0.63
CA GLY A 245 -1.41 50.67 0.58
C GLY A 245 -0.60 51.93 0.30
N GLU A 246 0.12 51.97 -0.82
CA GLU A 246 0.88 53.15 -1.24
C GLU A 246 -0.04 54.28 -1.72
N ALA A 247 -1.09 53.98 -2.47
CA ALA A 247 -2.11 54.97 -2.86
C ALA A 247 -2.84 55.57 -1.65
N ALA A 248 -3.12 54.77 -0.60
CA ALA A 248 -3.75 55.25 0.63
C ALA A 248 -2.83 56.16 1.46
N LYS A 249 -1.51 55.91 1.43
CA LYS A 249 -0.50 56.68 2.17
C LYS A 249 -0.12 58.00 1.48
N VAL A 250 -0.37 58.12 0.18
CA VAL A 250 -0.19 59.36 -0.61
C VAL A 250 -1.43 60.27 -0.52
N ALA A 251 -2.59 59.71 -0.21
CA ALA A 251 -3.85 60.44 -0.03
C ALA A 251 -4.11 60.93 1.41
N SER A 252 -3.27 60.53 2.37
CA SER A 252 -3.30 60.93 3.79
C SER A 252 -2.19 61.92 4.12
#